data_AF-A0A965PPF4-F1
#
_entry.id   AF-A0A965PPF4-F1
#
_cell.length_a   1.000
_cell.length_b   1.000
_cell.length_c   1.000
_cell.angle_alpha   90.00
_cell.angle_beta   90.00
_cell.angle_gamma   90.00
#
_symmetry.space_group_name_H-M   'P 1'
#
loop_
_entity.id
_entity.type
_entity.pdbx_description
1 polymer ?
#
loop_
_entity_poly.entity_id
_entity_poly.type
_entity_poly.pdbx_seq_one_letter_code
_entity_poly.pdbx_strand_id
1 'polypeptide(L)'
;MAFTDPPYGVAYTGGIQFTGKDTGIAIFNNREMIENDDVDLYQDVIEILAQKIDGACYIWFSDSNLLSLYSAAKKFGDIHALILWVKNGGYSAMNANYKQKHEPCLYWKPKNTTLKFIGATTETTIWEINKDGKNKLHPTQKPVELAYKAITNHDVQTVLDLFGGSGSWEKLTGLTAELVEG
;
A
#
# COMPACT_ATOMS: atom_id res chain seq x y z
N MET A 1 -8.21 13.39 -0.40
CA MET A 1 -7.30 12.46 -1.12
C MET A 1 -7.57 11.03 -0.68
N ALA A 2 -6.99 10.03 -1.33
CA ALA A 2 -7.00 8.66 -0.84
C ALA A 2 -5.58 8.16 -0.55
N PHE A 3 -5.44 7.39 0.53
CA PHE A 3 -4.26 6.60 0.85
C PHE A 3 -4.73 5.24 1.34
N THR A 4 -4.54 4.20 0.54
CA THR A 4 -5.19 2.91 0.77
C THR A 4 -4.27 1.74 0.42
N ASP A 5 -4.43 0.64 1.16
CA ASP A 5 -3.67 -0.61 1.02
C ASP A 5 -4.63 -1.80 0.94
N PRO A 6 -5.23 -2.04 -0.25
CA PRO A 6 -6.13 -3.18 -0.45
C PRO A 6 -5.43 -4.52 -0.16
N PRO A 7 -6.17 -5.58 0.23
CA PRO A 7 -5.62 -6.92 0.20
C PRO A 7 -5.18 -7.24 -1.23
N TYR A 8 -4.00 -7.83 -1.37
CA TYR A 8 -3.39 -7.99 -2.69
C TYR A 8 -3.89 -9.20 -3.46
N GLY A 9 -4.80 -10.02 -2.92
CA GLY A 9 -5.30 -11.19 -3.62
C GLY A 9 -4.18 -12.20 -3.96
N VAL A 10 -3.09 -12.21 -3.18
CA VAL A 10 -1.92 -13.06 -3.43
C VAL A 10 -1.85 -14.12 -2.36
N ALA A 11 -1.95 -15.39 -2.76
CA ALA A 11 -1.65 -16.52 -1.90
C ALA A 11 -0.18 -16.46 -1.44
N TYR A 12 0.06 -15.85 -0.27
CA TYR A 12 1.38 -15.85 0.37
C TYR A 12 1.71 -17.27 0.85
N THR A 13 2.26 -18.10 -0.02
CA THR A 13 2.81 -19.43 0.31
C THR A 13 4.24 -19.36 0.85
N GLY A 14 4.80 -18.15 1.03
CA GLY A 14 6.22 -17.95 1.31
C GLY A 14 6.50 -17.27 2.65
N GLY A 15 6.68 -18.06 3.70
CA GLY A 15 7.19 -17.57 4.98
C GLY A 15 7.72 -18.70 5.86
N ILE A 16 8.99 -19.09 5.68
CA ILE A 16 9.68 -19.94 6.65
C ILE A 16 10.04 -19.05 7.85
N GLN A 17 9.37 -19.25 8.98
CA GLN A 17 9.84 -18.72 10.25
C GLN A 17 10.71 -19.79 10.92
N PHE A 18 12.01 -19.51 11.03
CA PHE A 18 12.88 -20.30 11.90
C PHE A 18 12.64 -19.86 13.35
N THR A 19 12.13 -20.74 14.18
CA THR A 19 12.08 -20.52 15.62
C THR A 19 13.28 -21.21 16.26
N GLY A 20 14.14 -20.44 16.92
CA GLY A 20 15.33 -20.92 17.61
C GLY A 20 16.58 -20.94 16.73
N LYS A 21 17.65 -20.25 17.17
CA LYS A 21 18.97 -20.28 16.50
C LYS A 21 19.63 -21.67 16.53
N ASP A 22 19.13 -22.59 17.37
CA ASP A 22 19.85 -23.83 17.73
C ASP A 22 19.14 -25.13 17.32
N THR A 23 17.89 -25.10 16.83
CA THR A 23 17.11 -26.32 16.53
C THR A 23 16.85 -26.54 15.03
N GLY A 24 17.06 -25.54 14.17
CA GLY A 24 16.90 -25.68 12.72
C GLY A 24 15.49 -26.02 12.24
N ILE A 25 14.47 -25.90 13.11
CA ILE A 25 13.09 -26.23 12.77
C ILE A 25 12.50 -25.08 11.94
N ALA A 26 12.33 -25.34 10.64
CA ALA A 26 11.55 -24.50 9.74
C ALA A 26 10.07 -24.69 10.07
N ILE A 27 9.42 -23.68 10.66
CA ILE A 27 7.97 -23.63 10.74
C ILE A 27 7.48 -23.00 9.45
N PHE A 28 6.78 -23.79 8.65
CA PHE A 28 6.00 -23.30 7.52
C PHE A 28 4.71 -22.71 8.09
N ASN A 29 4.60 -21.39 8.10
CA ASN A 29 3.32 -20.75 8.40
C ASN A 29 2.40 -20.98 7.19
N ASN A 30 1.60 -22.03 7.22
CA ASN A 30 0.33 -22.03 6.48
C ASN A 30 -0.58 -21.04 7.21
N ARG A 31 -0.53 -19.76 6.84
CA ARG A 31 -1.65 -18.88 7.17
C ARG A 31 -2.87 -19.49 6.49
N GLU A 32 -3.92 -19.77 7.25
CA GLU A 32 -5.20 -20.14 6.68
C GLU A 32 -5.61 -19.02 5.70
N MET A 33 -5.90 -19.40 4.47
CA MET A 33 -6.43 -18.49 3.47
C MET A 33 -7.71 -17.90 4.04
N ILE A 34 -7.81 -16.57 4.08
CA ILE A 34 -9.10 -15.93 4.32
C ILE A 34 -9.94 -16.21 3.06
N GLU A 35 -11.18 -16.65 3.24
CA GLU A 35 -12.11 -16.89 2.13
C GLU A 35 -12.19 -15.63 1.23
N ASN A 36 -12.00 -15.78 -0.09
CA ASN A 36 -11.91 -14.71 -1.13
C ASN A 36 -10.58 -13.96 -1.31
N ASP A 37 -9.44 -14.45 -0.80
CA ASP A 37 -8.11 -13.84 -1.02
C ASP A 37 -7.52 -14.06 -2.45
N ASP A 38 -8.35 -14.45 -3.43
CA ASP A 38 -8.01 -14.58 -4.86
C ASP A 38 -8.84 -13.62 -5.76
N VAL A 39 -9.68 -12.76 -5.16
CA VAL A 39 -10.51 -11.82 -5.91
C VAL A 39 -9.71 -10.55 -6.24
N ASP A 40 -9.64 -10.21 -7.52
CA ASP A 40 -9.09 -8.94 -7.97
C ASP A 40 -10.07 -7.80 -7.65
N LEU A 41 -9.82 -7.10 -6.55
CA LEU A 41 -10.63 -5.98 -6.07
C LEU A 41 -10.22 -4.64 -6.67
N TYR A 42 -9.15 -4.56 -7.48
CA TYR A 42 -8.59 -3.27 -7.87
C TYR A 42 -9.53 -2.48 -8.77
N GLN A 43 -10.34 -3.15 -9.59
CA GLN A 43 -11.35 -2.47 -10.40
C GLN A 43 -12.38 -1.76 -9.52
N ASP A 44 -12.95 -2.47 -8.54
CA ASP A 44 -13.98 -1.92 -7.64
C ASP A 44 -13.42 -0.80 -6.76
N VAL A 45 -12.20 -1.00 -6.23
CA VAL A 45 -11.48 0.02 -5.46
C VAL A 45 -11.28 1.28 -6.29
N ILE A 46 -10.75 1.16 -7.50
CA ILE A 46 -10.53 2.32 -8.38
C ILE A 46 -11.85 3.03 -8.69
N GLU A 47 -12.92 2.28 -8.97
CA GLU A 47 -14.22 2.85 -9.29
C GLU A 47 -14.83 3.62 -8.10
N ILE A 48 -14.77 3.06 -6.89
CA ILE A 48 -15.20 3.74 -5.66
C ILE A 48 -14.38 5.02 -5.46
N LEU A 49 -13.06 4.94 -5.55
CA LEU A 49 -12.19 6.11 -5.36
C LEU A 49 -12.45 7.18 -6.43
N ALA A 50 -12.71 6.79 -7.67
CA ALA A 50 -13.03 7.72 -8.75
C ALA A 50 -14.31 8.52 -8.49
N GLN A 51 -15.27 7.95 -7.76
CA GLN A 51 -16.53 8.60 -7.40
C GLN A 51 -16.43 9.46 -6.14
N LYS A 52 -15.53 9.11 -5.21
CA LYS A 52 -15.45 9.74 -3.88
C LYS A 52 -14.35 10.78 -3.75
N ILE A 53 -13.30 10.72 -4.59
CA ILE A 53 -12.11 11.54 -4.42
C ILE A 53 -12.09 12.70 -5.42
N ASP A 54 -11.92 13.91 -4.88
CA ASP A 54 -11.37 15.06 -5.60
C ASP A 54 -9.95 15.37 -5.07
N GLY A 55 -8.94 14.73 -5.68
CA GLY A 55 -7.57 14.78 -5.18
C GLY A 55 -6.67 13.67 -5.74
N ALA A 56 -5.45 13.65 -5.24
CA ALA A 56 -4.55 12.52 -5.40
C ALA A 56 -5.07 11.22 -4.73
N CYS A 57 -4.70 10.10 -5.31
CA CYS A 57 -4.91 8.76 -4.79
C CYS A 57 -3.58 8.00 -4.74
N TYR A 58 -3.27 7.42 -3.59
CA TYR A 58 -2.15 6.51 -3.34
C TYR A 58 -2.72 5.12 -3.07
N ILE A 59 -2.44 4.17 -3.97
CA ILE A 59 -2.91 2.79 -3.83
C ILE A 59 -1.69 1.86 -3.84
N TRP A 60 -1.45 1.21 -2.72
CA TRP A 60 -0.42 0.19 -2.61
C TRP A 60 -0.92 -1.13 -3.20
N PHE A 61 -0.02 -1.90 -3.82
CA PHE A 61 -0.37 -3.14 -4.48
C PHE A 61 0.81 -4.13 -4.53
N SER A 62 0.56 -5.37 -4.93
CA SER A 62 1.59 -6.34 -5.31
C SER A 62 1.93 -6.21 -6.80
N ASP A 63 3.19 -6.39 -7.18
CA ASP A 63 3.63 -6.36 -8.59
C ASP A 63 2.82 -7.30 -9.51
N SER A 64 2.32 -8.42 -8.97
CA SER A 64 1.45 -9.36 -9.69
C SER A 64 0.16 -8.75 -10.23
N ASN A 65 -0.33 -7.66 -9.61
CA ASN A 65 -1.60 -7.02 -9.94
C ASN A 65 -1.45 -5.76 -10.80
N LEU A 66 -0.24 -5.47 -11.28
CA LEU A 66 0.07 -4.24 -12.00
C LEU A 66 -0.86 -4.01 -13.19
N LEU A 67 -1.11 -5.04 -14.00
CA LEU A 67 -1.91 -4.90 -15.21
C LEU A 67 -3.37 -4.52 -14.91
N SER A 68 -3.98 -5.17 -13.91
CA SER A 68 -5.36 -4.91 -13.52
C SER A 68 -5.51 -3.49 -12.99
N LEU A 69 -4.65 -3.12 -12.02
CA LEU A 69 -4.68 -1.81 -11.38
C LEU A 69 -4.47 -0.68 -12.39
N TYR A 70 -3.48 -0.80 -13.29
CA TYR A 70 -3.22 0.20 -14.32
C TYR A 70 -4.36 0.32 -15.33
N SER A 71 -4.98 -0.79 -15.72
CA SER A 71 -6.09 -0.80 -16.66
C SER A 71 -7.32 -0.11 -16.04
N ALA A 72 -7.64 -0.43 -14.79
CA ALA A 72 -8.71 0.24 -14.05
C ALA A 72 -8.42 1.73 -13.89
N ALA A 73 -7.23 2.12 -13.42
CA ALA A 73 -6.89 3.52 -13.20
C ALA A 73 -6.99 4.37 -14.48
N LYS A 74 -6.51 3.85 -15.63
CA LYS A 74 -6.64 4.54 -16.93
C LYS A 74 -8.10 4.73 -17.39
N LYS A 75 -9.01 3.85 -16.99
CA LYS A 75 -10.44 3.97 -17.33
C LYS A 75 -11.05 5.19 -16.63
N PHE A 76 -10.70 5.40 -15.36
CA PHE A 76 -11.35 6.38 -14.48
C PHE A 76 -10.54 7.66 -14.21
N GLY A 77 -9.26 7.69 -14.59
CA GLY A 77 -8.34 8.75 -14.17
C GLY A 77 -7.04 8.81 -14.95
N ASP A 78 -6.15 9.66 -14.43
CA ASP A 78 -4.80 9.90 -14.96
C ASP A 78 -3.77 9.33 -13.99
N ILE A 79 -2.88 8.47 -14.51
CA ILE A 79 -1.74 7.94 -13.75
C ILE A 79 -0.60 8.96 -13.83
N HIS A 80 -0.05 9.32 -12.67
CA HIS A 80 1.02 10.32 -12.57
C HIS A 80 2.38 9.72 -12.23
N ALA A 81 2.43 8.67 -11.40
CA ALA A 81 3.68 8.00 -11.09
C ALA A 81 3.46 6.56 -10.57
N LEU A 82 4.51 5.76 -10.70
CA LEU A 82 4.71 4.57 -9.87
C LEU A 82 5.72 4.93 -8.80
N ILE A 83 5.30 4.88 -7.55
CA ILE A 83 6.17 5.08 -6.39
C ILE A 83 6.62 3.70 -5.91
N LEU A 84 7.92 3.55 -5.62
CA LEU A 84 8.48 2.33 -5.04
C LEU A 84 8.94 2.64 -3.62
N TRP A 85 8.30 1.99 -2.65
CA TRP A 85 8.79 2.00 -1.28
C TRP A 85 9.85 0.91 -1.10
N VAL A 86 11.09 1.33 -0.90
CA VAL A 86 12.22 0.46 -0.61
C VAL A 86 12.28 0.23 0.90
N LYS A 87 12.20 -1.04 1.30
CA LYS A 87 12.16 -1.45 2.71
C LYS A 87 13.53 -1.88 3.20
N ASN A 88 13.77 -1.76 4.50
CA ASN A 88 14.84 -2.49 5.16
C ASN A 88 14.48 -3.98 5.24
N GLY A 89 15.31 -4.85 4.64
CA GLY A 89 15.08 -6.30 4.56
C GLY A 89 14.91 -6.79 3.12
N GLY A 90 14.11 -7.85 2.92
CA GLY A 90 13.75 -8.34 1.58
C GLY A 90 14.57 -9.52 1.05
N TYR A 91 15.36 -10.20 1.90
CA TYR A 91 16.25 -11.29 1.45
C TYR A 91 15.69 -12.70 1.61
N SER A 92 14.43 -12.84 2.02
CA SER A 92 13.82 -14.13 2.42
C SER A 92 13.56 -15.11 1.26
N ALA A 93 13.63 -14.65 0.01
CA ALA A 93 13.51 -15.52 -1.16
C ALA A 93 14.87 -16.17 -1.47
N MET A 94 15.07 -17.38 -0.94
CA MET A 94 16.37 -18.08 -0.99
C MET A 94 16.78 -18.50 -2.41
N ASN A 95 15.80 -18.73 -3.30
CA ASN A 95 16.02 -19.25 -4.66
C ASN A 95 15.53 -18.32 -5.78
N ALA A 96 15.19 -17.07 -5.46
CA ALA A 96 14.79 -16.11 -6.49
C ALA A 96 16.03 -15.49 -7.14
N ASN A 97 16.01 -15.37 -8.48
CA ASN A 97 17.05 -14.66 -9.24
C ASN A 97 17.18 -13.20 -8.78
N TYR A 98 16.05 -12.58 -8.42
CA TYR A 98 15.99 -11.24 -7.83
C TYR A 98 15.17 -11.29 -6.55
N LYS A 99 15.72 -10.72 -5.48
CA LYS A 99 15.07 -10.67 -4.16
C LYS A 99 14.25 -9.39 -4.07
N GLN A 100 12.94 -9.51 -3.87
CA GLN A 100 12.04 -8.36 -3.80
C GLN A 100 12.31 -7.55 -2.53
N LYS A 101 12.70 -6.28 -2.72
CA LYS A 101 13.03 -5.32 -1.65
C LYS A 101 12.09 -4.11 -1.62
N HIS A 102 11.07 -4.09 -2.47
CA HIS A 102 10.15 -2.96 -2.56
C HIS A 102 8.68 -3.39 -2.51
N GLU A 103 7.82 -2.41 -2.23
CA GLU A 103 6.38 -2.46 -2.49
C GLU A 103 6.01 -1.30 -3.42
N PRO A 104 5.27 -1.54 -4.51
CA PRO A 104 4.82 -0.48 -5.40
C PRO A 104 3.55 0.23 -4.88
N CYS A 105 3.43 1.50 -5.23
CA CYS A 105 2.26 2.34 -5.03
C CYS A 105 1.92 3.08 -6.32
N LEU A 106 0.68 2.95 -6.77
CA LEU A 106 0.17 3.74 -7.87
C LEU A 106 -0.23 5.12 -7.36
N TYR A 107 0.36 6.16 -7.94
CA TYR A 107 -0.02 7.55 -7.72
C TYR A 107 -0.80 8.07 -8.92
N TRP A 108 -2.08 8.35 -8.72
CA TRP A 108 -3.02 8.72 -9.78
C TRP A 108 -4.09 9.69 -9.26
N LYS A 109 -4.94 10.19 -10.16
CA LYS A 109 -6.11 11.00 -9.80
C LYS A 109 -7.32 10.66 -10.67
N PRO A 110 -8.56 10.79 -10.15
CA PRO A 110 -9.75 10.68 -10.98
C PRO A 110 -9.82 11.75 -12.07
N LYS A 111 -10.53 11.48 -13.17
CA LYS A 111 -10.74 12.46 -14.25
C LYS A 111 -11.35 13.75 -13.72
N ASN A 112 -10.94 14.88 -14.28
CA ASN A 112 -11.43 16.22 -13.93
C ASN A 112 -11.19 16.67 -12.47
N THR A 113 -10.29 15.99 -11.75
CA THR A 113 -9.83 16.42 -10.42
C THR A 113 -8.42 17.02 -10.49
N THR A 114 -8.00 17.66 -9.40
CA THR A 114 -6.64 18.22 -9.25
C THR A 114 -5.86 17.43 -8.21
N LEU A 115 -4.54 17.30 -8.38
CA LEU A 115 -3.71 16.59 -7.39
C LEU A 115 -3.72 17.30 -6.04
N LYS A 116 -3.75 18.65 -6.04
CA LYS A 116 -3.52 19.51 -4.87
C LYS A 116 -2.11 19.33 -4.29
N PHE A 117 -1.13 19.05 -5.13
CA PHE A 117 0.26 18.79 -4.72
C PHE A 117 0.95 20.08 -4.26
N ILE A 118 1.48 20.06 -3.03
CA ILE A 118 2.26 21.14 -2.40
C ILE A 118 3.62 20.64 -1.90
N GLY A 119 3.98 19.39 -2.22
CA GLY A 119 5.27 18.81 -1.87
C GLY A 119 6.44 19.52 -2.52
N ALA A 120 7.65 19.21 -2.05
CA ALA A 120 8.87 19.78 -2.60
C ALA A 120 9.04 19.41 -4.08
N THR A 121 9.68 20.30 -4.86
CA THR A 121 10.01 20.04 -6.28
C THR A 121 11.07 18.93 -6.46
N THR A 122 11.68 18.50 -5.36
CA THR A 122 12.69 17.43 -5.29
C THR A 122 12.13 16.08 -4.87
N GLU A 123 10.81 15.95 -4.72
CA GLU A 123 10.17 14.68 -4.42
C GLU A 123 10.47 13.65 -5.53
N THR A 124 10.84 12.43 -5.11
CA THR A 124 11.18 11.34 -6.04
C THR A 124 10.20 10.18 -5.90
N THR A 125 10.19 9.30 -6.90
CA THR A 125 9.36 8.09 -6.90
C THR A 125 9.97 6.95 -6.09
N ILE A 126 11.16 7.12 -5.51
CA ILE A 126 11.81 6.11 -4.68
C ILE A 126 11.76 6.58 -3.23
N TRP A 127 11.00 5.88 -2.41
CA TRP A 127 10.83 6.20 -1.00
C TRP A 127 11.59 5.20 -0.15
N GLU A 128 12.66 5.67 0.50
CA GLU A 128 13.48 4.87 1.41
C GLU A 128 13.04 5.11 2.85
N ILE A 129 12.03 4.36 3.28
CA ILE A 129 11.43 4.48 4.62
C ILE A 129 11.56 3.13 5.32
N ASN A 130 12.10 3.15 6.53
CA ASN A 130 12.35 1.93 7.29
C ASN A 130 11.03 1.34 7.80
N LYS A 131 10.94 0.01 7.84
CA LYS A 131 9.78 -0.64 8.47
C LYS A 131 9.85 -0.45 9.99
N ASP A 132 8.73 -0.12 10.63
CA ASP A 132 8.67 -0.03 12.09
C ASP A 132 9.13 -1.34 12.73
N GLY A 133 10.01 -1.24 13.73
CA GLY A 133 10.57 -2.39 14.42
C GLY A 133 9.49 -3.22 15.12
N LYS A 134 9.24 -4.45 14.63
CA LYS A 134 8.34 -5.47 15.21
C LYS A 134 7.05 -4.91 15.83
N ASN A 135 6.11 -4.45 15.00
CA ASN A 135 4.73 -4.28 15.46
C ASN A 135 4.10 -5.68 15.70
N LYS A 136 3.70 -5.96 16.95
CA LYS A 136 3.13 -7.24 17.40
C LYS A 136 1.67 -7.46 16.95
N LEU A 137 1.01 -6.43 16.40
CA LEU A 137 -0.43 -6.43 16.13
C LEU A 137 -0.77 -6.94 14.72
N HIS A 138 -0.07 -6.45 13.67
CA HIS A 138 -0.21 -6.99 12.31
C HIS A 138 1.14 -7.08 11.59
N PRO A 139 1.55 -8.26 11.10
CA PRO A 139 2.86 -8.48 10.47
C PRO A 139 3.09 -7.70 9.14
N THR A 140 2.00 -7.19 8.53
CA THR A 140 1.99 -6.53 7.22
C THR A 140 1.78 -5.01 7.28
N GLN A 141 1.65 -4.42 8.47
CA GLN A 141 1.39 -2.98 8.60
C GLN A 141 2.50 -2.14 7.95
N LYS A 142 2.09 -1.15 7.15
CA LYS A 142 2.96 -0.13 6.56
C LYS A 142 3.40 0.90 7.62
N PRO A 143 4.62 1.44 7.53
CA PRO A 143 5.08 2.54 8.37
C PRO A 143 4.18 3.75 8.23
N VAL A 144 3.96 4.43 9.35
CA VAL A 144 3.12 5.62 9.41
C VAL A 144 3.72 6.76 8.58
N GLU A 145 5.04 6.79 8.47
CA GLU A 145 5.82 7.76 7.70
C GLU A 145 5.46 7.77 6.21
N LEU A 146 5.00 6.64 5.66
CA LEU A 146 4.53 6.60 4.26
C LEU A 146 3.27 7.43 4.07
N ALA A 147 2.29 7.24 4.96
CA ALA A 147 1.05 8.00 4.95
C ALA A 147 1.33 9.48 5.25
N TYR A 148 2.15 9.76 6.26
CA TYR A 148 2.56 11.11 6.60
C TYR A 148 3.16 11.84 5.39
N LYS A 149 4.16 11.24 4.73
CA LYS A 149 4.80 11.82 3.54
C LYS A 149 3.80 12.06 2.40
N ALA A 150 2.93 11.10 2.11
CA ALA A 150 1.91 11.23 1.07
C ALA A 150 0.96 12.40 1.36
N ILE A 151 0.48 12.49 2.61
CA ILE A 151 -0.48 13.49 3.06
C ILE A 151 0.13 14.89 3.07
N THR A 152 1.33 15.07 3.64
CA THR A 152 1.97 16.40 3.74
C THR A 152 2.39 16.97 2.40
N ASN A 153 2.47 16.14 1.36
CA ASN A 153 2.71 16.59 -0.01
C ASN A 153 1.46 17.15 -0.69
N HIS A 154 0.32 17.22 0.00
CA HIS A 154 -0.95 17.65 -0.55
C HIS A 154 -1.68 18.65 0.35
N ASP A 155 -2.35 19.63 -0.27
CA ASP A 155 -3.28 20.54 0.40
C ASP A 155 -4.65 19.85 0.51
N VAL A 156 -4.84 19.11 1.60
CA VAL A 156 -6.01 18.25 1.84
C VAL A 156 -6.51 18.35 3.26
N GLN A 157 -7.82 18.20 3.44
CA GLN A 157 -8.49 18.19 4.75
C GLN A 157 -8.95 16.79 5.17
N THR A 158 -9.23 15.92 4.19
CA THR A 158 -9.75 14.56 4.44
C THR A 158 -8.98 13.54 3.62
N VAL A 159 -8.72 12.40 4.25
CA VAL A 159 -8.05 11.25 3.65
C VAL A 159 -8.98 10.04 3.77
N LEU A 160 -9.27 9.39 2.64
CA LEU A 160 -10.03 8.15 2.60
C LEU A 160 -9.09 6.94 2.59
N ASP A 161 -9.35 5.99 3.48
CA ASP A 161 -8.76 4.65 3.49
C ASP A 161 -9.90 3.62 3.46
N LEU A 162 -9.99 2.84 2.38
CA LEU A 162 -11.07 1.88 2.17
C LEU A 162 -10.87 0.57 2.95
N PHE A 163 -9.65 0.28 3.39
CA PHE A 163 -9.32 -1.00 4.03
C PHE A 163 -8.92 -0.83 5.49
N GLY A 164 -9.11 0.38 6.02
CA GLY A 164 -9.03 0.67 7.44
C GLY A 164 -7.75 0.13 8.06
N GLY A 165 -6.60 0.54 7.53
CA GLY A 165 -5.33 0.28 8.19
C GLY A 165 -5.35 0.76 9.65
N SER A 166 -4.25 0.56 10.38
CA SER A 166 -4.13 0.89 11.82
C SER A 166 -4.50 2.32 12.29
N GLY A 167 -4.93 3.23 11.42
CA GLY A 167 -5.29 4.62 11.72
C GLY A 167 -4.15 5.46 12.31
N SER A 168 -2.93 4.91 12.34
CA SER A 168 -1.84 5.46 13.15
C SER A 168 -1.31 6.80 12.62
N TRP A 169 -1.65 7.17 11.38
CA TRP A 169 -1.27 8.45 10.77
C TRP A 169 -2.15 9.62 11.19
N GLU A 170 -3.41 9.39 11.59
CA GLU A 170 -4.35 10.45 11.99
C GLU A 170 -3.79 11.29 13.15
N LYS A 171 -3.13 10.63 14.11
CA LYS A 171 -2.49 11.27 15.25
C LYS A 171 -1.30 12.15 14.87
N LEU A 172 -0.64 11.87 13.75
CA LEU A 172 0.55 12.61 13.29
C LEU A 172 0.18 13.78 12.39
N THR A 173 -0.88 13.65 11.60
CA THR A 173 -1.29 14.68 10.64
C THR A 173 -2.40 15.60 11.18
N GLY A 174 -3.14 15.15 12.19
CA GLY A 174 -4.32 15.85 12.69
C GLY A 174 -5.53 15.77 11.75
N LEU A 175 -5.46 14.95 10.69
CA LEU A 175 -6.56 14.72 9.75
C LEU A 175 -7.40 13.51 10.18
N THR A 176 -8.70 13.56 9.89
CA THR A 176 -9.64 12.46 10.14
C THR A 176 -9.73 11.52 8.95
N ALA A 177 -9.67 10.20 9.19
CA ALA A 177 -10.08 9.20 8.21
C ALA A 177 -11.60 9.06 8.22
N GLU A 178 -12.22 9.06 7.04
CA GLU A 178 -13.59 8.58 6.89
C GLU A 178 -13.54 7.12 6.45
N LEU A 179 -14.02 6.22 7.29
CA LEU A 179 -14.30 4.84 6.87
C LEU A 179 -15.63 4.84 6.14
N VAL A 180 -15.62 4.40 4.89
CA VAL A 180 -16.87 4.15 4.16
C VAL A 180 -17.35 2.76 4.56
N GLU A 181 -18.33 2.71 5.47
CA GLU A 181 -19.12 1.49 5.68
C GLU A 181 -19.90 1.22 4.39
N GLY A 182 -19.65 0.06 3.78
CA GLY A 182 -20.39 -0.46 2.63
C GLY A 182 -21.61 -1.25 3.06
#